data_AF-A0A1L3GM31-F1
#
_entry.id   AF-A0A1L3GM31-F1
#
_cell.length_a   1.000
_cell.length_b   1.000
_cell.length_c   1.000
_cell.angle_alpha   90.00
_cell.angle_beta   90.00
_cell.angle_gamma   90.00
#
_symmetry.space_group_name_H-M   'P 1'
#
loop_
_entity.id
_entity.type
_entity.pdbx_description
1 polymer ?
#
loop_
_entity_poly.entity_id
_entity_poly.type
_entity_poly.pdbx_seq_one_letter_code
_entity_poly.pdbx_strand_id
1 'polypeptide(L)'
;MFEVGGAINLNSDLRISNGNVTIAGQTAPFPGIMLKGHGVRITASNILMQHIAIRVGDDGRSSDGSWDNKDALQITGSGSSNIVIDHCSWSWGIDENSSTWASNAHDITFSNCLIGEALVNSAHSEGSHSKGLLIGGSSNNPKRVAIIGNLFAHNVDRNPQLKGGTSTVIANNVMYNCGDSYSISNMTRNYVSEKTLATYQGNVFVDGPQSASGAYAIKAESNLASGSAFYADDNVNLSRPSYLIKDSAGCRVSSPPLVISDYTPLASGQVADSVLTYAGSRPAQRDDVDARIVSEVYSGTGSRKNHSSGLWPSYSSTSRDFDQYIPSSPNGDSDGDGYTNLEEVLHQMAMQVEGR
;
A
#
# COMPACT_ATOMS: atom_id res chain seq x y z
N MET A 1 -18.80 -6.47 -6.48
CA MET A 1 -19.12 -7.25 -5.27
C MET A 1 -18.81 -8.72 -5.53
N PHE A 2 -18.68 -9.53 -4.48
CA PHE A 2 -18.31 -10.94 -4.54
C PHE A 2 -19.28 -11.77 -3.71
N GLU A 3 -20.03 -12.64 -4.37
CA GLU A 3 -20.85 -13.67 -3.69
C GLU A 3 -19.99 -14.86 -3.26
N VAL A 4 -18.80 -14.98 -3.85
CA VAL A 4 -17.86 -16.07 -3.63
C VAL A 4 -16.61 -15.59 -2.92
N GLY A 5 -16.12 -16.41 -2.00
CA GLY A 5 -14.79 -16.31 -1.42
C GLY A 5 -13.87 -17.34 -2.08
N GLY A 6 -12.57 -17.15 -1.95
CA GLY A 6 -11.56 -18.04 -2.52
C GLY A 6 -10.50 -17.31 -3.34
N ALA A 7 -9.68 -18.09 -4.03
CA ALA A 7 -8.61 -17.59 -4.88
C ALA A 7 -9.05 -17.53 -6.35
N ILE A 8 -8.89 -16.37 -6.99
CA ILE A 8 -9.02 -16.21 -8.44
C ILE A 8 -7.62 -16.28 -9.03
N ASN A 9 -7.33 -17.35 -9.79
CA ASN A 9 -6.10 -17.47 -10.55
C ASN A 9 -6.20 -16.60 -11.81
N LEU A 10 -5.36 -15.57 -11.89
CA LEU A 10 -5.30 -14.67 -13.03
C LEU A 10 -4.32 -15.19 -14.08
N ASN A 11 -4.71 -15.11 -15.36
CA ASN A 11 -3.85 -15.42 -16.50
C ASN A 11 -3.07 -14.18 -17.02
N SER A 12 -3.45 -12.99 -16.56
CA SER A 12 -2.81 -11.70 -16.87
C SER A 12 -3.23 -10.66 -15.83
N ASP A 13 -2.57 -9.50 -15.80
CA ASP A 13 -2.99 -8.37 -14.96
C ASP A 13 -4.48 -8.04 -15.18
N LEU A 14 -5.26 -7.92 -14.11
CA LEU A 14 -6.65 -7.46 -14.17
C LEU A 14 -6.65 -5.96 -14.42
N ARG A 15 -7.18 -5.52 -15.58
CA ARG A 15 -7.19 -4.11 -15.96
C ARG A 15 -8.52 -3.45 -15.63
N ILE A 16 -8.47 -2.37 -14.84
CA ILE A 16 -9.60 -1.49 -14.54
C ILE A 16 -9.43 -0.23 -15.40
N SER A 17 -10.03 -0.26 -16.59
CA SER A 17 -9.91 0.81 -17.59
C SER A 17 -11.14 1.70 -17.69
N ASN A 18 -12.22 1.36 -16.99
CA ASN A 18 -13.44 2.17 -16.90
C ASN A 18 -13.58 2.69 -15.47
N GLY A 19 -13.87 3.98 -15.35
CA GLY A 19 -14.00 4.67 -14.06
C GLY A 19 -15.39 4.52 -13.44
N ASN A 20 -15.57 5.13 -12.26
CA ASN A 20 -16.79 5.08 -11.45
C ASN A 20 -17.10 3.64 -11.00
N VAL A 21 -16.11 3.00 -10.36
CA VAL A 21 -16.19 1.59 -9.96
C VAL A 21 -15.81 1.43 -8.50
N THR A 22 -16.68 0.73 -7.76
CA THR A 22 -16.39 0.21 -6.42
C THR A 22 -16.16 -1.29 -6.48
N ILE A 23 -15.02 -1.75 -5.96
CA ILE A 23 -14.67 -3.16 -5.83
C ILE A 23 -14.69 -3.51 -4.33
N ALA A 24 -15.85 -4.01 -3.89
CA ALA A 24 -16.14 -4.27 -2.48
C ALA A 24 -15.78 -5.71 -2.07
N GLY A 25 -14.52 -5.96 -1.70
CA GLY A 25 -14.02 -7.27 -1.25
C GLY A 25 -14.61 -7.75 0.09
N GLN A 26 -15.11 -6.84 0.93
CA GLN A 26 -15.75 -7.16 2.21
C GLN A 26 -16.99 -8.05 2.04
N THR A 27 -17.61 -7.99 0.86
CA THR A 27 -18.79 -8.80 0.51
C THR A 27 -18.48 -10.28 0.37
N ALA A 28 -17.23 -10.64 0.07
CA ALA A 28 -16.82 -12.04 -0.06
C ALA A 28 -16.94 -12.78 1.29
N PRO A 29 -17.55 -13.99 1.32
CA PRO A 29 -17.51 -14.85 2.50
C PRO A 29 -16.07 -15.25 2.85
N PHE A 30 -15.83 -15.54 4.13
CA PHE A 30 -14.54 -16.07 4.59
C PHE A 30 -14.11 -17.26 3.68
N PRO A 31 -12.85 -17.33 3.22
CA PRO A 31 -11.67 -16.55 3.62
C PRO A 31 -11.52 -15.15 2.99
N GLY A 32 -12.55 -14.65 2.30
CA GLY A 32 -12.48 -13.42 1.50
C GLY A 32 -12.07 -13.72 0.07
N ILE A 33 -11.59 -12.71 -0.65
CA ILE A 33 -11.17 -12.84 -2.05
C ILE A 33 -9.68 -12.55 -2.21
N MET A 34 -8.97 -13.47 -2.86
CA MET A 34 -7.57 -13.30 -3.23
C MET A 34 -7.39 -13.38 -4.75
N LEU A 35 -6.66 -12.43 -5.33
CA LEU A 35 -6.17 -12.49 -6.70
C LEU A 35 -4.77 -13.13 -6.70
N LYS A 36 -4.60 -14.20 -7.46
CA LYS A 36 -3.37 -14.99 -7.51
C LYS A 36 -2.71 -14.93 -8.88
N GLY A 37 -1.38 -14.81 -8.91
CA GLY A 37 -0.56 -14.96 -10.11
C GLY A 37 -0.29 -13.65 -10.85
N HIS A 38 -1.23 -12.71 -10.86
CA HIS A 38 -1.01 -11.41 -11.49
C HIS A 38 -1.56 -10.28 -10.62
N GLY A 39 -1.17 -9.06 -10.94
CA GLY A 39 -1.64 -7.88 -10.23
C GLY A 39 -2.90 -7.28 -10.82
N VAL A 40 -3.24 -6.11 -10.30
CA VAL A 40 -4.28 -5.22 -10.81
C VAL A 40 -3.65 -3.97 -11.40
N ARG A 41 -4.14 -3.52 -12.55
CA ARG A 41 -3.73 -2.27 -13.18
C ARG A 41 -4.91 -1.33 -13.35
N ILE A 42 -4.85 -0.18 -12.69
CA ILE A 42 -5.85 0.88 -12.75
C ILE A 42 -5.39 1.94 -13.75
N THR A 43 -6.23 2.23 -14.74
CA THR A 43 -5.99 3.28 -15.75
C THR A 43 -7.16 4.26 -15.89
N ALA A 44 -8.01 4.35 -14.87
CA ALA A 44 -9.21 5.17 -14.86
C ALA A 44 -9.36 5.93 -13.53
N SER A 45 -10.30 6.88 -13.50
CA SER A 45 -10.61 7.72 -12.33
C SER A 45 -11.85 7.23 -11.56
N ASN A 46 -12.05 7.75 -10.35
CA ASN A 46 -13.19 7.45 -9.48
C ASN A 46 -13.28 5.95 -9.17
N ILE A 47 -12.25 5.43 -8.50
CA ILE A 47 -12.13 4.02 -8.14
C ILE A 47 -12.06 3.89 -6.63
N LEU A 48 -12.89 3.02 -6.06
CA LEU A 48 -12.76 2.53 -4.69
C LEU A 48 -12.47 1.04 -4.73
N MET A 49 -11.37 0.59 -4.13
CA MET A 49 -11.05 -0.83 -3.98
C MET A 49 -10.79 -1.14 -2.51
N GLN A 50 -11.54 -2.11 -1.98
CA GLN A 50 -11.43 -2.47 -0.58
C GLN A 50 -11.40 -3.97 -0.34
N HIS A 51 -10.68 -4.40 0.71
CA HIS A 51 -10.76 -5.75 1.28
C HIS A 51 -10.41 -6.89 0.30
N ILE A 52 -9.39 -6.67 -0.54
CA ILE A 52 -8.88 -7.67 -1.48
C ILE A 52 -7.43 -8.00 -1.13
N ALA A 53 -7.10 -9.29 -1.16
CA ALA A 53 -5.71 -9.74 -1.15
C ALA A 53 -5.20 -9.93 -2.59
N ILE A 54 -4.00 -9.46 -2.91
CA ILE A 54 -3.36 -9.63 -4.22
C ILE A 54 -1.97 -10.21 -4.00
N ARG A 55 -1.72 -11.37 -4.59
CA ARG A 55 -0.46 -12.12 -4.43
C ARG A 55 0.04 -12.58 -5.80
N VAL A 56 1.09 -11.93 -6.28
CA VAL A 56 1.63 -12.15 -7.64
C VAL A 56 2.38 -13.47 -7.68
N GLY A 57 3.40 -13.62 -6.82
CA GLY A 57 4.21 -14.84 -6.72
C GLY A 57 5.06 -15.12 -7.95
N ASP A 58 5.90 -16.16 -7.87
CA ASP A 58 6.89 -16.48 -8.90
C ASP A 58 6.96 -17.95 -9.34
N ASP A 59 5.95 -18.75 -8.94
CA ASP A 59 5.89 -20.16 -9.28
C ASP A 59 6.01 -20.39 -10.80
N GLY A 60 7.06 -21.12 -11.20
CA GLY A 60 7.32 -21.48 -12.59
C GLY A 60 7.84 -20.35 -13.48
N ARG A 61 8.29 -19.23 -12.91
CA ARG A 61 8.81 -18.07 -13.67
C ARG A 61 10.33 -18.05 -13.71
N SER A 62 10.87 -17.55 -14.82
CA SER A 62 12.30 -17.34 -15.06
C SER A 62 12.64 -15.86 -15.07
N SER A 63 13.88 -15.54 -14.67
CA SER A 63 14.46 -14.19 -14.78
C SER A 63 14.91 -13.88 -16.21
N ASP A 64 13.99 -13.98 -17.17
CA ASP A 64 14.23 -13.75 -18.61
C ASP A 64 13.76 -12.37 -19.10
N GLY A 65 13.27 -11.53 -18.19
CA GLY A 65 12.74 -10.20 -18.47
C GLY A 65 11.22 -10.13 -18.69
N SER A 66 10.54 -11.27 -18.85
CA SER A 66 9.08 -11.31 -19.09
C SER A 66 8.26 -10.85 -17.88
N TRP A 67 8.87 -10.79 -16.70
CA TRP A 67 8.22 -10.53 -15.42
C TRP A 67 8.74 -9.28 -14.70
N ASP A 68 9.53 -8.44 -15.37
CA ASP A 68 10.19 -7.28 -14.76
C ASP A 68 9.25 -6.13 -14.37
N ASN A 69 7.96 -6.17 -14.77
CA ASN A 69 6.98 -5.13 -14.42
C ASN A 69 5.73 -5.78 -13.83
N LYS A 70 5.93 -6.55 -12.76
CA LYS A 70 4.90 -7.41 -12.17
C LYS A 70 4.68 -7.04 -10.73
N ASP A 71 3.88 -5.99 -10.57
CA ASP A 71 3.43 -5.53 -9.28
C ASP A 71 2.10 -6.17 -8.89
N ALA A 72 1.79 -6.17 -7.60
CA ALA A 72 0.45 -6.57 -7.15
C ALA A 72 -0.58 -5.47 -7.49
N LEU A 73 -0.21 -4.20 -7.39
CA LEU A 73 -1.07 -3.08 -7.77
C LEU A 73 -0.30 -1.99 -8.53
N GLN A 74 -0.85 -1.57 -9.67
CA GLN A 74 -0.31 -0.47 -10.47
C GLN A 74 -1.38 0.56 -10.80
N ILE A 75 -1.12 1.83 -10.50
CA ILE A 75 -1.90 2.96 -11.02
C ILE A 75 -1.09 3.63 -12.12
N THR A 76 -1.49 3.42 -13.37
CA THR A 76 -0.73 3.84 -14.56
C THR A 76 -1.52 4.72 -15.51
N GLY A 77 -2.74 5.11 -15.15
CA GLY A 77 -3.58 5.97 -15.98
C GLY A 77 -3.13 7.43 -15.93
N SER A 78 -2.71 7.96 -17.08
CA SER A 78 -2.37 9.38 -17.20
C SER A 78 -3.58 10.26 -16.90
N GLY A 79 -3.43 11.20 -15.98
CA GLY A 79 -4.53 12.06 -15.53
C GLY A 79 -5.59 11.34 -14.68
N SER A 80 -5.38 10.08 -14.30
CA SER A 80 -6.31 9.37 -13.42
C SER A 80 -6.35 9.99 -12.04
N SER A 81 -7.55 10.05 -11.45
CA SER A 81 -7.79 10.73 -10.19
C SER A 81 -8.90 10.13 -9.35
N ASN A 82 -8.96 10.52 -8.08
CA ASN A 82 -9.96 10.05 -7.10
C ASN A 82 -9.93 8.52 -6.99
N ILE A 83 -8.78 8.00 -6.55
CA ILE A 83 -8.57 6.57 -6.37
C ILE A 83 -8.30 6.29 -4.91
N VAL A 84 -9.13 5.46 -4.29
CA VAL A 84 -8.96 5.02 -2.90
C VAL A 84 -8.74 3.52 -2.89
N ILE A 85 -7.61 3.12 -2.32
CA ILE A 85 -7.27 1.74 -2.05
C ILE A 85 -7.19 1.60 -0.55
N ASP A 86 -8.15 0.90 0.03
CA ASP A 86 -8.31 0.82 1.48
C ASP A 86 -8.41 -0.63 1.94
N HIS A 87 -7.82 -0.97 3.09
CA HIS A 87 -7.84 -2.34 3.63
C HIS A 87 -7.53 -3.41 2.57
N CYS A 88 -6.45 -3.28 1.82
CA CYS A 88 -6.01 -4.31 0.89
C CYS A 88 -4.69 -4.93 1.37
N SER A 89 -4.43 -6.17 0.97
CA SER A 89 -3.16 -6.86 1.28
C SER A 89 -2.42 -7.20 0.00
N TRP A 90 -1.16 -6.79 -0.10
CA TRP A 90 -0.32 -7.04 -1.27
C TRP A 90 0.94 -7.76 -0.85
N SER A 91 1.27 -8.83 -1.57
CA SER A 91 2.51 -9.55 -1.34
C SER A 91 3.09 -10.16 -2.60
N TRP A 92 4.38 -10.47 -2.50
CA TRP A 92 5.14 -11.23 -3.48
C TRP A 92 5.12 -10.60 -4.88
N GLY A 93 5.10 -9.27 -4.97
CA GLY A 93 5.46 -8.55 -6.19
C GLY A 93 6.89 -8.92 -6.62
N ILE A 94 7.10 -8.99 -7.94
CA ILE A 94 8.41 -9.31 -8.54
C ILE A 94 9.21 -8.03 -8.79
N ASP A 95 8.53 -6.94 -9.16
CA ASP A 95 9.11 -5.60 -9.23
C ASP A 95 8.74 -4.85 -7.94
N GLU A 96 7.55 -4.24 -7.87
CA GLU A 96 7.02 -3.66 -6.64
C GLU A 96 5.82 -4.42 -6.08
N ASN A 97 5.56 -4.36 -4.77
CA ASN A 97 4.22 -4.71 -4.29
C ASN A 97 3.20 -3.72 -4.86
N SER A 98 3.58 -2.45 -4.97
CA SER A 98 2.72 -1.42 -5.54
C SER A 98 3.46 -0.24 -6.13
N SER A 99 2.86 0.35 -7.14
CA SER A 99 3.38 1.56 -7.76
C SER A 99 2.28 2.47 -8.28
N THR A 100 2.62 3.76 -8.28
CA THR A 100 2.07 4.68 -9.27
C THR A 100 3.16 4.88 -10.33
N TRP A 101 2.78 4.74 -11.59
CA TRP A 101 3.62 5.06 -12.73
C TRP A 101 2.78 5.79 -13.76
N ALA A 102 2.36 7.00 -13.39
CA ALA A 102 1.39 7.79 -14.15
C ALA A 102 1.78 9.27 -14.18
N SER A 103 1.61 9.88 -15.35
CA SER A 103 1.73 11.33 -15.52
C SER A 103 0.42 12.02 -15.20
N ASN A 104 0.48 13.17 -14.55
CA ASN A 104 -0.68 14.00 -14.17
C ASN A 104 -1.71 13.31 -13.27
N ALA A 105 -1.43 12.13 -12.71
CA ALA A 105 -2.36 11.49 -11.78
C ALA A 105 -2.42 12.26 -10.45
N HIS A 106 -3.59 12.28 -9.82
CA HIS A 106 -3.76 13.01 -8.56
C HIS A 106 -4.91 12.52 -7.68
N ASP A 107 -4.94 12.90 -6.40
CA ASP A 107 -5.98 12.48 -5.45
C ASP A 107 -6.05 10.96 -5.32
N ILE A 108 -4.97 10.38 -4.80
CA ILE A 108 -4.81 8.94 -4.60
C ILE A 108 -4.58 8.66 -3.12
N THR A 109 -5.36 7.77 -2.54
CA THR A 109 -5.21 7.35 -1.14
C THR A 109 -4.91 5.86 -1.06
N PHE A 110 -3.89 5.53 -0.29
CA PHE A 110 -3.60 4.19 0.19
C PHE A 110 -3.79 4.19 1.71
N SER A 111 -4.83 3.53 2.20
CA SER A 111 -5.15 3.51 3.62
C SER A 111 -5.31 2.09 4.17
N ASN A 112 -4.86 1.88 5.41
CA ASN A 112 -5.04 0.62 6.13
C ASN A 112 -4.60 -0.63 5.34
N CYS A 113 -3.65 -0.51 4.41
CA CYS A 113 -3.18 -1.63 3.60
C CYS A 113 -2.04 -2.37 4.30
N LEU A 114 -1.90 -3.67 4.02
CA LEU A 114 -0.73 -4.46 4.35
C LEU A 114 0.10 -4.65 3.08
N ILE A 115 1.33 -4.15 3.08
CA ILE A 115 2.22 -4.09 1.92
C ILE A 115 3.52 -4.79 2.32
N GLY A 116 3.64 -6.08 2.04
CA GLY A 116 4.76 -6.86 2.57
C GLY A 116 5.30 -7.95 1.68
N GLU A 117 6.52 -8.37 1.98
CA GLU A 117 7.20 -9.49 1.31
C GLU A 117 7.30 -9.35 -0.22
N ALA A 118 7.60 -8.17 -0.76
CA ALA A 118 8.08 -8.10 -2.15
C ALA A 118 9.29 -9.03 -2.31
N LEU A 119 9.35 -9.82 -3.39
CA LEU A 119 10.28 -10.96 -3.49
C LEU A 119 11.70 -10.49 -3.74
N VAL A 120 12.69 -10.99 -2.99
CA VAL A 120 14.07 -10.51 -3.08
C VAL A 120 14.78 -11.06 -4.32
N ASN A 121 15.01 -12.37 -4.42
CA ASN A 121 15.77 -12.97 -5.52
C ASN A 121 14.86 -13.83 -6.41
N SER A 122 13.92 -13.17 -7.07
CA SER A 122 12.87 -13.81 -7.87
C SER A 122 13.13 -13.69 -9.39
N ALA A 123 12.06 -13.63 -10.19
CA ALA A 123 12.08 -13.62 -11.66
C ALA A 123 12.36 -12.23 -12.27
N HIS A 124 12.85 -11.27 -11.50
CA HIS A 124 13.26 -9.96 -12.02
C HIS A 124 14.64 -10.05 -12.68
N SER A 125 14.78 -9.57 -13.92
CA SER A 125 16.01 -9.73 -14.71
C SER A 125 17.21 -8.95 -14.14
N GLU A 126 16.96 -7.85 -13.43
CA GLU A 126 17.99 -7.08 -12.72
C GLU A 126 18.52 -7.77 -11.45
N GLY A 127 17.99 -8.95 -11.10
CA GLY A 127 18.37 -9.70 -9.91
C GLY A 127 17.58 -9.29 -8.67
N SER A 128 18.28 -8.95 -7.58
CA SER A 128 17.63 -8.71 -6.28
C SER A 128 16.68 -7.49 -6.31
N HIS A 129 15.37 -7.71 -6.24
CA HIS A 129 14.35 -6.68 -6.48
C HIS A 129 13.13 -6.79 -5.55
N SER A 130 13.16 -6.18 -4.36
CA SER A 130 12.05 -6.23 -3.38
C SER A 130 11.62 -4.82 -2.97
N LYS A 131 10.51 -4.32 -3.53
CA LYS A 131 10.06 -2.94 -3.37
C LYS A 131 8.64 -2.84 -2.80
N GLY A 132 8.41 -1.94 -1.85
CA GLY A 132 7.09 -1.74 -1.21
C GLY A 132 6.11 -0.93 -2.07
N LEU A 133 6.17 0.40 -1.96
CA LEU A 133 5.32 1.36 -2.66
C LEU A 133 6.16 2.47 -3.31
N LEU A 134 6.07 2.58 -4.64
CA LEU A 134 6.66 3.67 -5.41
C LEU A 134 5.60 4.72 -5.77
N ILE A 135 5.84 5.99 -5.42
CA ILE A 135 5.07 7.13 -5.93
C ILE A 135 5.87 7.85 -7.02
N GLY A 136 5.39 7.82 -8.28
CA GLY A 136 6.09 8.46 -9.38
C GLY A 136 5.65 8.10 -10.79
N GLY A 137 6.60 8.24 -11.70
CA GLY A 137 6.45 8.08 -13.15
C GLY A 137 7.71 8.59 -13.85
N SER A 138 7.62 8.84 -15.15
CA SER A 138 8.72 9.39 -15.96
C SER A 138 8.62 10.90 -16.19
N SER A 139 7.44 11.51 -15.98
CA SER A 139 7.19 12.95 -16.14
C SER A 139 5.89 13.35 -15.45
N ASN A 140 5.79 14.60 -14.98
CA ASN A 140 4.60 15.15 -14.32
C ASN A 140 4.04 14.21 -13.25
N ASN A 141 4.90 13.84 -12.30
CA ASN A 141 4.61 12.77 -11.35
C ASN A 141 3.39 13.07 -10.44
N PRO A 142 2.80 12.02 -9.83
CA PRO A 142 1.52 12.13 -9.14
C PRO A 142 1.49 13.16 -8.00
N LYS A 143 0.33 13.81 -7.82
CA LYS A 143 0.11 14.88 -6.84
C LYS A 143 -1.01 14.53 -5.87
N ARG A 144 -0.98 15.07 -4.66
CA ARG A 144 -2.02 14.88 -3.64
C ARG A 144 -2.25 13.39 -3.38
N VAL A 145 -1.16 12.72 -3.01
CA VAL A 145 -1.19 11.31 -2.61
C VAL A 145 -1.21 11.21 -1.09
N ALA A 146 -2.06 10.35 -0.53
CA ALA A 146 -2.11 10.06 0.89
C ALA A 146 -1.73 8.59 1.14
N ILE A 147 -0.83 8.35 2.09
CA ILE A 147 -0.38 7.03 2.52
C ILE A 147 -0.58 6.97 4.03
N ILE A 148 -1.68 6.38 4.48
CA ILE A 148 -2.17 6.51 5.86
C ILE A 148 -2.43 5.15 6.53
N GLY A 149 -1.90 4.92 7.73
CA GLY A 149 -2.31 3.75 8.51
C GLY A 149 -1.88 2.40 7.93
N ASN A 150 -0.91 2.37 7.01
CA ASN A 150 -0.49 1.15 6.34
C ASN A 150 0.59 0.41 7.12
N LEU A 151 0.63 -0.91 6.98
CA LEU A 151 1.73 -1.76 7.41
C LEU A 151 2.64 -2.06 6.22
N PHE A 152 3.89 -1.64 6.28
CA PHE A 152 4.96 -2.12 5.42
C PHE A 152 5.80 -3.14 6.17
N ALA A 153 5.98 -4.34 5.61
CA ALA A 153 6.72 -5.40 6.30
C ALA A 153 7.64 -6.19 5.37
N HIS A 154 8.89 -6.39 5.77
CA HIS A 154 9.83 -7.29 5.09
C HIS A 154 10.15 -6.92 3.62
N ASN A 155 10.00 -5.66 3.23
CA ASN A 155 10.40 -5.17 1.92
C ASN A 155 11.85 -4.65 1.98
N VAL A 156 12.64 -4.83 0.92
CA VAL A 156 14.00 -4.28 0.91
C VAL A 156 13.95 -2.76 0.75
N ASP A 157 13.25 -2.22 -0.23
CA ASP A 157 13.35 -0.80 -0.58
C ASP A 157 11.97 -0.19 -0.86
N ARG A 158 11.89 1.14 -0.96
CA ARG A 158 10.68 1.91 -1.30
C ARG A 158 9.52 1.72 -0.32
N ASN A 159 9.68 2.15 0.93
CA ASN A 159 8.65 2.01 1.98
C ASN A 159 8.21 3.34 2.63
N PRO A 160 7.53 4.24 1.90
CA PRO A 160 7.42 4.33 0.44
C PRO A 160 8.64 5.06 -0.19
N GLN A 161 8.78 5.03 -1.51
CA GLN A 161 9.68 5.95 -2.23
C GLN A 161 8.89 7.00 -3.00
N LEU A 162 9.29 8.26 -2.87
CA LEU A 162 8.75 9.39 -3.60
C LEU A 162 9.74 9.83 -4.68
N LYS A 163 9.36 9.70 -5.96
CA LYS A 163 10.13 10.33 -7.05
C LYS A 163 9.95 11.84 -7.02
N GLY A 164 10.87 12.51 -7.71
CA GLY A 164 10.87 13.97 -7.85
C GLY A 164 9.52 14.47 -8.36
N GLY A 165 9.11 15.66 -7.93
CA GLY A 165 7.89 16.25 -8.43
C GLY A 165 6.61 15.63 -7.90
N THR A 166 6.62 14.82 -6.83
CA THR A 166 5.37 14.36 -6.20
C THR A 166 4.88 15.33 -5.12
N SER A 167 3.61 15.21 -4.71
CA SER A 167 3.14 15.77 -3.44
C SER A 167 2.41 14.71 -2.62
N THR A 168 2.94 14.38 -1.43
CA THR A 168 2.49 13.22 -0.66
C THR A 168 2.40 13.50 0.84
N VAL A 169 1.31 13.06 1.48
CA VAL A 169 1.19 12.95 2.95
C VAL A 169 1.40 11.49 3.34
N ILE A 170 2.30 11.24 4.28
CA ILE A 170 2.66 9.92 4.80
C ILE A 170 2.41 9.97 6.30
N ALA A 171 1.34 9.35 6.77
CA ALA A 171 0.93 9.48 8.16
C ALA A 171 0.55 8.16 8.83
N ASN A 172 0.95 7.99 10.09
CA ASN A 172 0.61 6.84 10.92
C ASN A 172 0.85 5.46 10.27
N ASN A 173 1.90 5.31 9.47
CA ASN A 173 2.28 4.00 8.94
C ASN A 173 3.26 3.30 9.88
N VAL A 174 3.28 1.97 9.84
CA VAL A 174 4.31 1.14 10.46
C VAL A 174 5.21 0.57 9.38
N MET A 175 6.52 0.72 9.51
CA MET A 175 7.51 0.09 8.64
C MET A 175 8.38 -0.87 9.45
N TYR A 176 8.21 -2.17 9.24
CA TYR A 176 8.89 -3.24 9.99
C TYR A 176 9.84 -4.07 9.13
N ASN A 177 11.07 -4.29 9.59
CA ASN A 177 12.08 -5.08 8.88
C ASN A 177 12.33 -4.60 7.43
N CYS A 178 12.07 -3.30 7.21
CA CYS A 178 12.19 -2.64 5.92
C CYS A 178 13.55 -1.94 5.78
N GLY A 179 13.95 -1.71 4.54
CA GLY A 179 15.06 -0.81 4.22
C GLY A 179 16.27 -1.50 3.60
N ASP A 180 16.87 -0.79 2.65
CA ASP A 180 18.14 -1.15 2.05
C ASP A 180 19.28 -0.59 2.91
N SER A 181 20.52 -0.60 2.44
CA SER A 181 21.64 -0.07 3.22
C SER A 181 21.60 1.44 3.48
N TYR A 182 20.65 2.17 2.89
CA TYR A 182 20.62 3.64 2.88
C TYR A 182 19.34 4.23 3.47
N SER A 183 18.17 3.64 3.22
CA SER A 183 16.88 4.21 3.59
C SER A 183 15.73 3.21 3.72
N ILE A 184 14.70 3.58 4.48
CA ILE A 184 13.40 2.90 4.51
C ILE A 184 12.42 3.63 3.60
N SER A 185 12.16 4.91 3.90
CA SER A 185 11.42 5.85 3.06
C SER A 185 12.38 6.87 2.45
N ASN A 186 12.23 7.15 1.15
CA ASN A 186 13.17 8.01 0.43
C ASN A 186 12.48 9.00 -0.52
N MET A 187 13.05 10.21 -0.62
CA MET A 187 12.68 11.24 -1.60
C MET A 187 13.85 11.46 -2.54
N THR A 188 13.68 11.11 -3.82
CA THR A 188 14.75 11.18 -4.82
C THR A 188 14.31 11.94 -6.06
N ARG A 189 15.20 12.76 -6.63
CA ARG A 189 14.96 13.33 -7.95
C ARG A 189 15.37 12.34 -9.05
N ASN A 190 14.38 11.72 -9.66
CA ASN A 190 14.56 10.91 -10.86
C ASN A 190 13.67 11.46 -11.99
N TYR A 191 14.26 11.63 -13.18
CA TYR A 191 13.61 12.00 -14.45
C TYR A 191 12.97 13.39 -14.58
N VAL A 192 12.76 14.12 -13.49
CA VAL A 192 11.95 15.34 -13.53
C VAL A 192 12.57 16.54 -12.80
N SER A 193 12.09 17.75 -13.08
CA SER A 193 12.61 19.01 -12.50
C SER A 193 11.66 19.71 -11.52
N GLU A 194 10.44 19.22 -11.35
CA GLU A 194 9.48 19.82 -10.44
C GLU A 194 9.86 19.57 -8.97
N LYS A 195 9.48 20.52 -8.11
CA LYS A 195 9.65 20.40 -6.66
C LYS A 195 8.83 19.23 -6.09
N THR A 196 9.42 18.57 -5.10
CA THR A 196 8.80 17.50 -4.32
C THR A 196 8.30 18.07 -3.00
N LEU A 197 7.04 17.79 -2.63
CA LEU A 197 6.46 18.22 -1.36
C LEU A 197 6.06 16.99 -0.55
N ALA A 198 6.44 16.93 0.72
CA ALA A 198 6.04 15.83 1.59
C ALA A 198 5.70 16.26 3.01
N THR A 199 4.75 15.57 3.63
CA THR A 199 4.43 15.68 5.06
C THR A 199 4.51 14.29 5.66
N TYR A 200 5.46 14.06 6.58
CA TYR A 200 5.58 12.83 7.36
C TYR A 200 5.07 13.07 8.78
N GLN A 201 4.05 12.35 9.22
CA GLN A 201 3.45 12.58 10.54
C GLN A 201 3.12 11.29 11.29
N GLY A 202 3.63 11.13 12.52
CA GLY A 202 3.22 10.00 13.34
C GLY A 202 3.67 8.62 12.83
N ASN A 203 4.64 8.50 11.92
CA ASN A 203 5.05 7.19 11.39
C ASN A 203 6.00 6.46 12.35
N VAL A 204 5.90 5.14 12.40
CA VAL A 204 6.67 4.27 13.28
C VAL A 204 7.56 3.34 12.46
N PHE A 205 8.87 3.43 12.66
CA PHE A 205 9.87 2.60 12.01
C PHE A 205 10.47 1.64 13.04
N VAL A 206 10.50 0.36 12.71
CA VAL A 206 10.94 -0.71 13.61
C VAL A 206 11.87 -1.65 12.85
N ASP A 207 13.04 -1.91 13.41
CA ASP A 207 13.95 -2.89 12.83
C ASP A 207 13.45 -4.31 13.06
N GLY A 208 13.68 -5.16 12.07
CA GLY A 208 13.55 -6.61 12.21
C GLY A 208 14.89 -7.31 11.98
N PRO A 209 14.89 -8.66 11.95
CA PRO A 209 16.12 -9.46 11.85
C PRO A 209 17.01 -9.16 10.63
N GLN A 210 16.48 -8.53 9.59
CA GLN A 210 17.18 -8.25 8.33
C GLN A 210 17.20 -6.76 7.97
N SER A 211 16.86 -5.87 8.91
CA SER A 211 17.04 -4.43 8.73
C SER A 211 18.50 -4.08 8.56
N ALA A 212 18.82 -3.26 7.55
CA ALA A 212 20.19 -2.81 7.35
C ALA A 212 20.55 -1.71 8.36
N SER A 213 21.72 -1.83 8.99
CA SER A 213 22.16 -0.94 10.07
C SER A 213 22.37 0.53 9.64
N GLY A 214 22.63 0.78 8.35
CA GLY A 214 22.84 2.12 7.78
C GLY A 214 21.58 2.84 7.31
N ALA A 215 20.42 2.19 7.30
CA ALA A 215 19.20 2.75 6.73
C ALA A 215 18.64 3.91 7.57
N TYR A 216 18.45 5.08 6.98
CA TYR A 216 17.65 6.14 7.61
C TYR A 216 16.16 5.90 7.39
N ALA A 217 15.33 6.14 8.41
CA ALA A 217 13.88 5.96 8.29
C ALA A 217 13.28 6.89 7.21
N ILE A 218 13.65 8.17 7.24
CA ILE A 218 13.27 9.16 6.22
C ILE A 218 14.55 9.77 5.64
N LYS A 219 14.72 9.65 4.33
CA LYS A 219 15.84 10.24 3.61
C LYS A 219 15.34 11.22 2.54
N ALA A 220 15.92 12.41 2.52
CA ALA A 220 15.80 13.36 1.42
C ALA A 220 17.15 13.46 0.71
N GLU A 221 17.20 13.02 -0.55
CA GLU A 221 18.44 12.97 -1.32
C GLU A 221 18.90 14.37 -1.74
N SER A 222 20.22 14.58 -1.83
CA SER A 222 20.81 15.88 -2.21
C SER A 222 20.46 16.36 -3.62
N ASN A 223 19.91 15.47 -4.46
CA ASN A 223 19.57 15.77 -5.84
C ASN A 223 18.16 16.36 -6.00
N LEU A 224 17.37 16.55 -4.93
CA LEU A 224 16.02 17.13 -5.00
C LEU A 224 15.99 18.49 -5.72
N ALA A 225 14.91 18.73 -6.47
CA ALA A 225 14.76 19.99 -7.21
C ALA A 225 14.62 21.19 -6.27
N SER A 226 15.09 22.36 -6.70
CA SER A 226 14.96 23.60 -5.94
C SER A 226 13.50 23.88 -5.58
N GLY A 227 13.28 24.35 -4.35
CA GLY A 227 11.94 24.59 -3.80
C GLY A 227 11.20 23.33 -3.35
N SER A 228 11.84 22.14 -3.40
CA SER A 228 11.32 20.97 -2.69
C SER A 228 11.29 21.26 -1.19
N ALA A 229 10.35 20.64 -0.48
CA ALA A 229 10.21 20.81 0.96
C ALA A 229 9.60 19.56 1.58
N PHE A 230 10.03 19.20 2.77
CA PHE A 230 9.31 18.23 3.58
C PHE A 230 9.16 18.66 5.03
N TYR A 231 8.03 18.31 5.62
CA TYR A 231 7.79 18.39 7.05
C TYR A 231 7.86 17.00 7.66
N ALA A 232 8.36 16.91 8.89
CA ALA A 232 8.40 15.68 9.64
C ALA A 232 8.17 15.96 11.13
N ASP A 233 7.13 15.38 11.69
CA ASP A 233 6.74 15.57 13.09
C ASP A 233 6.15 14.30 13.69
N ASP A 234 6.40 14.09 14.98
CA ASP A 234 6.02 12.87 15.72
C ASP A 234 6.36 11.55 14.98
N ASN A 235 7.44 11.52 14.19
CA ASN A 235 7.91 10.26 13.59
C ASN A 235 8.93 9.62 14.52
N VAL A 236 8.90 8.31 14.67
CA VAL A 236 9.81 7.59 15.58
C VAL A 236 10.47 6.42 14.87
N ASN A 237 11.78 6.30 15.03
CA ASN A 237 12.50 5.06 14.74
C ASN A 237 12.79 4.39 16.08
N LEU A 238 11.96 3.40 16.44
CA LEU A 238 11.98 2.78 17.77
C LEU A 238 13.29 2.03 18.02
N SER A 239 13.87 1.46 16.97
CA SER A 239 15.10 0.66 17.08
C SER A 239 16.35 1.54 17.00
N ARG A 240 16.33 2.60 16.18
CA ARG A 240 17.48 3.46 15.91
C ARG A 240 17.07 4.95 15.84
N PRO A 241 16.81 5.62 16.99
CA PRO A 241 16.37 7.02 17.00
C PRO A 241 17.33 7.99 16.27
N SER A 242 18.64 7.73 16.29
CA SER A 242 19.64 8.55 15.59
C SER A 242 19.59 8.43 14.06
N TYR A 243 18.92 7.40 13.52
CA TYR A 243 18.72 7.16 12.09
C TYR A 243 17.31 7.53 11.66
N LEU A 244 16.65 8.47 12.34
CA LEU A 244 15.30 8.88 11.97
C LEU A 244 15.27 9.66 10.65
N ILE A 245 16.03 10.76 10.54
CA ILE A 245 16.00 11.64 9.37
C ILE A 245 17.43 11.90 8.87
N LYS A 246 17.62 11.75 7.56
CA LYS A 246 18.77 12.28 6.83
C LYS A 246 18.29 13.24 5.74
N ASP A 247 18.43 14.53 6.00
CA ASP A 247 18.13 15.59 5.04
C ASP A 247 19.41 16.01 4.32
N SER A 248 19.70 15.36 3.19
CA SER A 248 20.89 15.70 2.37
C SER A 248 20.62 16.88 1.43
N ALA A 249 19.35 17.24 1.20
CA ALA A 249 18.94 18.38 0.39
C ALA A 249 18.92 19.70 1.18
N GLY A 250 18.81 19.64 2.51
CA GLY A 250 18.60 20.80 3.37
C GLY A 250 17.24 21.45 3.14
N CYS A 251 16.20 20.64 2.88
CA CYS A 251 14.87 21.11 2.51
C CYS A 251 13.77 20.83 3.55
N ARG A 252 14.15 20.41 4.76
CA ARG A 252 13.19 20.27 5.86
C ARG A 252 12.63 21.63 6.29
N VAL A 253 11.31 21.73 6.41
CA VAL A 253 10.58 22.94 6.84
C VAL A 253 9.90 22.74 8.20
N SER A 254 9.55 23.83 8.87
CA SER A 254 8.95 23.84 10.21
C SER A 254 7.42 23.80 10.23
N SER A 255 6.77 23.83 9.06
CA SER A 255 5.31 23.69 8.92
C SER A 255 4.99 22.76 7.74
N PRO A 256 3.88 22.00 7.81
CA PRO A 256 3.52 21.06 6.77
C PRO A 256 3.25 21.76 5.43
N PRO A 257 3.96 21.41 4.34
CA PRO A 257 3.65 21.94 3.01
C PRO A 257 2.36 21.35 2.41
N LEU A 258 1.89 20.25 3.00
CA LEU A 258 0.68 19.52 2.62
C LEU A 258 -0.08 19.12 3.88
N VAL A 259 -1.39 19.33 3.88
CA VAL A 259 -2.30 18.93 4.96
C VAL A 259 -3.53 18.26 4.37
N ILE A 260 -4.15 17.38 5.15
CA ILE A 260 -5.46 16.78 4.83
C ILE A 260 -6.45 17.41 5.81
N SER A 261 -7.45 18.14 5.30
CA SER A 261 -8.30 19.03 6.10
C SER A 261 -9.01 18.34 7.27
N ASP A 262 -9.47 17.10 7.05
CA ASP A 262 -10.31 16.36 8.02
C ASP A 262 -9.58 15.14 8.61
N TYR A 263 -8.25 15.15 8.62
CA TYR A 263 -7.45 14.08 9.17
C TYR A 263 -6.59 14.58 10.34
N THR A 264 -6.81 13.98 11.51
CA THR A 264 -5.97 14.17 12.69
C THR A 264 -5.12 12.92 12.88
N PRO A 265 -3.80 12.97 12.71
CA PRO A 265 -2.96 11.83 12.95
C PRO A 265 -2.99 11.39 14.42
N LEU A 266 -2.98 10.08 14.63
CA LEU A 266 -2.71 9.46 15.92
C LEU A 266 -1.31 9.85 16.41
N ALA A 267 -1.14 9.93 17.72
CA ALA A 267 0.19 10.02 18.31
C ALA A 267 0.98 8.76 18.00
N SER A 268 2.27 8.88 17.68
CA SER A 268 3.15 7.78 17.27
C SER A 268 3.13 6.58 18.22
N GLY A 269 2.97 6.82 19.51
CA GLY A 269 2.85 5.77 20.54
C GLY A 269 1.61 4.88 20.41
N GLN A 270 0.59 5.27 19.64
CA GLN A 270 -0.65 4.50 19.41
C GLN A 270 -0.68 3.84 18.02
N VAL A 271 0.27 4.19 17.15
CA VAL A 271 0.23 3.85 15.73
C VAL A 271 0.50 2.38 15.50
N ALA A 272 1.48 1.79 16.21
CA ALA A 272 1.79 0.36 16.07
C ALA A 272 0.56 -0.51 16.38
N ASP A 273 -0.09 -0.28 17.53
CA ASP A 273 -1.26 -1.05 17.94
C ASP A 273 -2.43 -0.86 16.96
N SER A 274 -2.69 0.38 16.52
CA SER A 274 -3.75 0.66 15.56
C SER A 274 -3.51 -0.04 14.22
N VAL A 275 -2.32 0.11 13.64
CA VAL A 275 -1.98 -0.47 12.33
C VAL A 275 -1.95 -2.00 12.39
N LEU A 276 -1.37 -2.59 13.43
CA LEU A 276 -1.33 -4.05 13.56
C LEU A 276 -2.71 -4.66 13.84
N THR A 277 -3.61 -3.88 14.43
CA THR A 277 -5.01 -4.28 14.59
C THR A 277 -5.72 -4.23 13.24
N TYR A 278 -5.71 -3.09 12.54
CA TYR A 278 -6.64 -2.82 11.44
C TYR A 278 -6.08 -2.97 10.02
N ALA A 279 -4.77 -2.94 9.79
CA ALA A 279 -4.25 -2.95 8.41
C ALA A 279 -4.43 -4.30 7.70
N GLY A 280 -4.75 -4.31 6.41
CA GLY A 280 -4.83 -5.49 5.54
C GLY A 280 -6.26 -5.81 5.08
N SER A 281 -6.37 -6.88 4.28
CA SER A 281 -7.58 -7.27 3.56
C SER A 281 -8.78 -7.54 4.47
N ARG A 282 -8.55 -8.25 5.58
CA ARG A 282 -9.59 -8.65 6.55
C ARG A 282 -9.00 -8.70 7.96
N PRO A 283 -8.78 -7.57 8.64
CA PRO A 283 -8.06 -7.55 9.91
C PRO A 283 -8.73 -8.38 11.02
N ALA A 284 -10.06 -8.49 11.04
CA ALA A 284 -10.77 -9.35 12.01
C ALA A 284 -10.73 -10.85 11.65
N GLN A 285 -10.36 -11.18 10.42
CA GLN A 285 -10.38 -12.53 9.87
C GLN A 285 -9.20 -12.75 8.90
N ARG A 286 -7.99 -12.49 9.38
CA ARG A 286 -6.77 -12.53 8.57
C ARG A 286 -6.57 -13.91 7.97
N ASP A 287 -6.11 -13.95 6.72
CA ASP A 287 -5.58 -15.19 6.15
C ASP A 287 -4.20 -15.54 6.74
N ASP A 288 -3.72 -16.74 6.42
CA ASP A 288 -2.47 -17.28 6.95
C ASP A 288 -1.25 -16.38 6.70
N VAL A 289 -1.23 -15.63 5.59
CA VAL A 289 -0.10 -14.76 5.23
C VAL A 289 -0.16 -13.46 6.05
N ASP A 290 -1.30 -12.79 6.05
CA ASP A 290 -1.50 -11.54 6.78
C ASP A 290 -1.34 -11.77 8.29
N ALA A 291 -1.91 -12.85 8.82
CA ALA A 291 -1.79 -13.24 10.23
C ALA A 291 -0.34 -13.49 10.62
N ARG A 292 0.41 -14.21 9.78
CA ARG A 292 1.83 -14.47 10.00
C ARG A 292 2.64 -13.18 10.00
N ILE A 293 2.48 -12.32 8.99
CA ILE A 293 3.23 -11.06 8.92
C ILE A 293 2.97 -10.19 10.15
N VAL A 294 1.71 -10.03 10.55
CA VAL A 294 1.36 -9.26 11.76
C VAL A 294 1.98 -9.88 13.02
N SER A 295 1.94 -11.21 13.14
CA SER A 295 2.58 -11.93 14.25
C SER A 295 4.11 -11.77 14.27
N GLU A 296 4.76 -11.78 13.11
CA GLU A 296 6.19 -11.54 12.95
C GLU A 296 6.56 -10.11 13.41
N VAL A 297 5.76 -9.11 13.06
CA VAL A 297 5.95 -7.72 13.53
C VAL A 297 5.83 -7.64 15.05
N TYR A 298 4.78 -8.22 15.64
CA TYR A 298 4.58 -8.24 17.09
C TYR A 298 5.72 -8.92 17.84
N SER A 299 6.21 -10.04 17.30
CA SER A 299 7.26 -10.85 17.94
C SER A 299 8.68 -10.35 17.64
N GLY A 300 8.83 -9.39 16.74
CA GLY A 300 10.15 -8.93 16.28
C GLY A 300 10.92 -10.01 15.50
N THR A 301 10.21 -10.89 14.78
CA THR A 301 10.78 -12.02 14.03
C THR A 301 10.54 -11.91 12.52
N GLY A 302 10.49 -13.05 11.81
CA GLY A 302 10.21 -13.07 10.38
C GLY A 302 11.40 -12.82 9.48
N SER A 303 11.15 -12.89 8.17
CA SER A 303 12.18 -12.78 7.15
C SER A 303 11.62 -12.29 5.82
N ARG A 304 12.46 -11.60 5.04
CA ARG A 304 12.24 -11.34 3.62
C ARG A 304 12.14 -12.67 2.86
N LYS A 305 11.37 -12.69 1.77
CA LYS A 305 11.12 -13.90 0.97
C LYS A 305 11.82 -13.79 -0.37
N ASN A 306 12.50 -14.86 -0.80
CA ASN A 306 13.09 -14.92 -2.14
C ASN A 306 12.08 -15.39 -3.19
N HIS A 307 11.22 -16.34 -2.82
CA HIS A 307 10.25 -17.00 -3.69
C HIS A 307 8.92 -17.17 -2.96
N SER A 308 7.82 -17.29 -3.70
CA SER A 308 6.48 -17.54 -3.14
C SER A 308 6.16 -19.02 -2.93
N SER A 309 6.96 -19.92 -3.51
CA SER A 309 6.67 -21.36 -3.48
C SER A 309 6.54 -21.89 -2.04
N GLY A 310 5.43 -22.58 -1.76
CA GLY A 310 5.12 -23.11 -0.44
C GLY A 310 4.58 -22.10 0.59
N LEU A 311 4.45 -20.81 0.22
CA LEU A 311 3.92 -19.76 1.12
C LEU A 311 2.44 -19.45 0.89
N TRP A 312 1.82 -20.00 -0.15
CA TRP A 312 0.44 -19.71 -0.51
C TRP A 312 -0.54 -20.06 0.62
N PRO A 313 -1.45 -19.15 0.99
CA PRO A 313 -2.45 -19.41 2.02
C PRO A 313 -3.50 -20.41 1.52
N SER A 314 -4.16 -21.09 2.47
CA SER A 314 -5.30 -21.92 2.15
C SER A 314 -6.54 -21.06 1.88
N TYR A 315 -6.91 -20.90 0.61
CA TYR A 315 -8.09 -20.14 0.18
C TYR A 315 -9.17 -21.07 -0.40
N SER A 316 -9.92 -21.72 0.49
CA SER A 316 -11.07 -22.56 0.09
C SER A 316 -12.15 -21.71 -0.60
N SER A 317 -12.74 -22.27 -1.66
CA SER A 317 -13.89 -21.64 -2.31
C SER A 317 -15.10 -21.68 -1.38
N THR A 318 -15.76 -20.54 -1.21
CA THR A 318 -16.98 -20.41 -0.42
C THR A 318 -17.99 -19.56 -1.18
N SER A 319 -19.26 -19.64 -0.81
CA SER A 319 -20.32 -18.81 -1.39
C SER A 319 -21.31 -18.37 -0.34
N ARG A 320 -21.99 -17.26 -0.62
CA ARG A 320 -23.18 -16.79 0.07
C ARG A 320 -24.16 -16.27 -0.97
N ASP A 321 -25.45 -16.35 -0.66
CA ASP A 321 -26.46 -15.61 -1.41
C ASP A 321 -26.35 -14.13 -1.01
N PHE A 322 -25.99 -13.25 -1.95
CA PHE A 322 -25.90 -11.82 -1.66
C PHE A 322 -27.26 -11.13 -1.78
N ASP A 323 -28.22 -11.68 -2.53
CA ASP A 323 -29.51 -11.04 -2.80
C ASP A 323 -30.27 -10.75 -1.50
N GLN A 324 -30.08 -11.54 -0.44
CA GLN A 324 -30.66 -11.31 0.87
C GLN A 324 -30.19 -10.00 1.56
N TYR A 325 -29.07 -9.42 1.13
CA TYR A 325 -28.50 -8.18 1.68
C TYR A 325 -28.82 -6.95 0.82
N ILE A 326 -29.41 -7.14 -0.36
CA ILE A 326 -29.76 -6.02 -1.24
C ILE A 326 -30.99 -5.32 -0.65
N PRO A 327 -30.90 -4.03 -0.27
CA PRO A 327 -32.04 -3.30 0.26
C PRO A 327 -33.10 -3.07 -0.84
N SER A 328 -34.36 -2.87 -0.45
CA SER A 328 -35.48 -2.71 -1.41
C SER A 328 -35.34 -1.49 -2.33
N SER A 329 -34.58 -0.48 -1.93
CA SER A 329 -34.27 0.72 -2.74
C SER A 329 -32.75 0.95 -2.76
N PRO A 330 -31.97 0.15 -3.50
CA PRO A 330 -30.50 0.16 -3.38
C PRO A 330 -29.84 1.46 -3.82
N ASN A 331 -30.46 2.21 -4.73
CA ASN A 331 -29.98 3.52 -5.18
C ASN A 331 -30.64 4.69 -4.43
N GLY A 332 -31.50 4.42 -3.45
CA GLY A 332 -32.08 5.46 -2.61
C GLY A 332 -31.11 5.85 -1.50
N ASP A 333 -31.35 6.99 -0.88
CA ASP A 333 -30.63 7.52 0.28
C ASP A 333 -31.70 7.81 1.34
N SER A 334 -31.87 6.89 2.29
CA SER A 334 -33.05 6.88 3.17
C SER A 334 -32.90 7.77 4.40
N ASP A 335 -31.67 8.07 4.81
CA ASP A 335 -31.33 8.95 5.93
C ASP A 335 -30.79 10.32 5.49
N GLY A 336 -30.52 10.50 4.19
CA GLY A 336 -30.19 11.79 3.57
C GLY A 336 -28.75 12.22 3.82
N ASP A 337 -27.85 11.28 4.06
CA ASP A 337 -26.44 11.54 4.37
C ASP A 337 -25.53 11.59 3.13
N GLY A 338 -26.10 11.29 1.95
CA GLY A 338 -25.41 11.30 0.67
C GLY A 338 -24.86 9.95 0.22
N TYR A 339 -25.01 8.89 1.02
CA TYR A 339 -24.71 7.52 0.63
C TYR A 339 -25.97 6.77 0.21
N THR A 340 -25.81 5.88 -0.76
CA THR A 340 -26.90 4.99 -1.15
C THR A 340 -27.13 3.92 -0.09
N ASN A 341 -28.37 3.44 0.02
CA ASN A 341 -28.72 2.32 0.89
C ASN A 341 -27.84 1.09 0.64
N LEU A 342 -27.37 0.87 -0.60
CA LEU A 342 -26.41 -0.19 -0.90
C LEU A 342 -25.02 0.09 -0.33
N GLU A 343 -24.53 1.32 -0.43
CA GLU A 343 -23.26 1.73 0.21
C GLU A 343 -23.32 1.56 1.72
N GLU A 344 -24.45 1.86 2.36
CA GLU A 344 -24.65 1.60 3.78
C GLU A 344 -24.52 0.12 4.15
N VAL A 345 -25.06 -0.78 3.32
CA VAL A 345 -24.85 -2.23 3.49
C VAL A 345 -23.36 -2.57 3.33
N LEU A 346 -22.67 -1.98 2.35
CA LEU A 346 -21.24 -2.22 2.13
C LEU A 346 -20.39 -1.69 3.29
N HIS A 347 -20.75 -0.56 3.90
CA HIS A 347 -20.10 0.01 5.10
C HIS A 347 -20.28 -0.91 6.31
N GLN A 348 -21.50 -1.42 6.54
CA GLN A 348 -21.75 -2.39 7.60
C GLN A 348 -20.95 -3.67 7.42
N MET A 349 -20.85 -4.19 6.19
CA MET A 349 -20.01 -5.34 5.91
C MET A 349 -18.51 -5.06 6.09
N ALA A 350 -18.05 -3.84 5.80
CA ALA A 350 -16.67 -3.42 6.05
C ALA A 350 -16.37 -3.47 7.56
N MET A 351 -17.22 -2.84 8.39
CA MET A 351 -17.08 -2.87 9.85
C MET A 351 -16.96 -4.29 10.41
N GLN A 352 -17.75 -5.24 9.89
CA GLN A 352 -17.68 -6.65 10.32
C GLN A 352 -16.31 -7.30 10.05
N VAL A 353 -15.72 -7.04 8.88
CA VAL A 353 -14.42 -7.61 8.50
C VAL A 353 -13.25 -6.83 9.09
N GLU A 354 -13.52 -5.59 9.51
CA GLU A 354 -12.62 -4.72 10.27
C GLU A 354 -12.58 -5.03 11.77
N GLY A 355 -13.65 -5.64 12.30
CA GLY A 355 -13.79 -5.96 13.73
C GLY A 355 -14.28 -4.78 14.56
N ARG A 356 -15.18 -3.96 14.00
CA ARG A 356 -15.72 -2.73 14.59
C ARG A 356 -17.20 -2.81 14.91
#